data_AF-A0A0S8DNY7-F1
#
_entry.id   AF-A0A0S8DNY7-F1
#
_cell.length_a   1.000
_cell.length_b   1.000
_cell.length_c   1.000
_cell.angle_alpha   90.00
_cell.angle_beta   90.00
_cell.angle_gamma   90.00
#
_symmetry.space_group_name_H-M   'P 1'
#
loop_
_entity.id
_entity.type
_entity.pdbx_description
1 polymer ?
#
loop_
_entity_poly.entity_id
_entity_poly.type
_entity_poly.pdbx_seq_one_letter_code
_entity_poly.pdbx_strand_id
1 'polypeptide(L)'
;MELTAGQEADVQRIMAEMDCSKDFPCYRSGFEDLAPVKAFSGTDVIACLRQSQSHCAKSFEFGSTTKLGESPLMLCECPLRRYVSLNLAR
;
A
#
# COMPACT_ATOMS: atom_id res chain seq x y z
N MET A 1 4.73 4.61 16.17
CA MET A 1 6.21 4.72 16.00
C MET A 1 6.55 6.06 15.34
N GLU A 2 7.58 6.77 15.80
CA GLU A 2 8.05 8.05 15.22
C GLU A 2 8.88 7.78 13.94
N LEU A 3 8.57 8.47 12.83
CA LEU A 3 9.36 8.40 11.60
C LEU A 3 10.62 9.23 11.78
N THR A 4 11.75 8.83 11.18
CA THR A 4 12.92 9.71 11.10
C THR A 4 12.61 10.89 10.17
N ALA A 5 13.30 12.02 10.35
CA ALA A 5 13.11 13.21 9.50
C ALA A 5 13.26 12.91 8.00
N GLY A 6 14.14 11.97 7.62
CA GLY A 6 14.29 11.51 6.23
C GLY A 6 13.06 10.75 5.72
N GLN A 7 12.52 9.84 6.54
CA GLN A 7 11.32 9.06 6.19
C GLN A 7 10.07 9.95 6.10
N GLU A 8 9.94 10.96 6.96
CA GLU A 8 8.87 11.95 6.88
C GLU A 8 8.95 12.77 5.59
N ALA A 9 10.15 13.22 5.22
CA ALA A 9 10.37 13.98 3.99
C ALA A 9 10.00 13.15 2.74
N ASP A 10 10.39 11.88 2.68
CA ASP A 10 10.03 10.98 1.59
C ASP A 10 8.51 10.73 1.51
N VAL A 11 7.87 10.45 2.65
CA VAL A 11 6.42 10.26 2.71
C VAL A 11 5.69 11.52 2.22
N GLN A 12 6.10 12.71 2.69
CA GLN A 12 5.50 13.98 2.28
C GLN A 12 5.70 14.25 0.79
N ARG A 13 6.89 13.96 0.26
CA ARG A 13 7.20 14.11 -1.17
C ARG A 13 6.31 13.20 -2.03
N ILE A 14 6.23 11.91 -1.68
CA ILE A 14 5.39 10.96 -2.42
C ILE A 14 3.91 11.37 -2.35
N MET A 15 3.43 11.82 -1.17
CA MET A 15 2.06 12.30 -1.02
C MET A 15 1.78 13.55 -1.87
N ALA A 16 2.72 14.48 -1.96
CA ALA A 16 2.59 15.67 -2.78
C ALA A 16 2.56 15.33 -4.29
N GLU A 17 3.41 14.41 -4.75
CA GLU A 17 3.46 13.98 -6.16
C GLU A 17 2.17 13.32 -6.65
N MET A 18 1.41 12.71 -5.74
CA MET A 18 0.18 11.97 -6.07
C MET A 18 -1.11 12.65 -5.58
N ASP A 19 -1.01 13.88 -5.07
CA ASP A 19 -2.12 14.61 -4.40
C ASP A 19 -2.87 13.75 -3.36
N CYS A 20 -2.12 12.99 -2.56
CA CYS A 20 -2.68 12.09 -1.55
C CYS A 20 -3.25 12.89 -0.38
N SER A 21 -4.55 12.76 -0.13
CA SER A 21 -5.16 13.37 1.07
C SER A 21 -4.60 12.75 2.36
N LYS A 22 -4.31 13.60 3.34
CA LYS A 22 -3.96 13.18 4.71
C LYS A 22 -5.13 12.54 5.46
N ASP A 23 -6.34 12.60 4.91
CA ASP A 23 -7.53 11.97 5.50
C ASP A 23 -7.62 10.47 5.20
N PHE A 24 -6.78 9.93 4.32
CA PHE A 24 -6.78 8.50 4.03
C PHE A 24 -6.49 7.68 5.30
N PRO A 25 -7.18 6.54 5.50
CA PRO A 25 -7.00 5.71 6.69
C PRO A 25 -5.55 5.31 6.97
N CYS A 26 -4.75 5.05 5.93
CA CYS A 26 -3.34 4.69 6.07
C CYS A 26 -2.49 5.82 6.65
N TYR A 27 -2.75 7.08 6.29
CA TYR A 27 -2.01 8.22 6.86
C TYR A 27 -2.46 8.50 8.29
N ARG A 28 -3.78 8.43 8.55
CA ARG A 28 -4.37 8.63 9.88
C ARG A 28 -3.93 7.59 10.90
N SER A 29 -3.71 6.34 10.48
CA SER A 29 -3.16 5.29 11.34
C SER A 29 -1.64 5.40 11.50
N GLY A 30 -1.01 6.46 10.97
CA GLY A 30 0.44 6.59 10.94
C GLY A 30 1.11 5.44 10.20
N PHE A 31 0.41 4.77 9.27
CA PHE A 31 0.81 3.57 8.56
C PHE A 31 1.00 2.31 9.43
N GLU A 32 0.38 2.25 10.61
CA GLU A 32 0.44 1.06 11.48
C GLU A 32 -0.60 -0.01 11.06
N ASP A 33 -1.68 0.40 10.39
CA ASP A 33 -2.73 -0.50 9.89
C ASP A 33 -2.60 -0.73 8.38
N LEU A 34 -1.45 -1.23 7.96
CA LEU A 34 -1.21 -1.64 6.58
C LEU A 34 -1.23 -3.17 6.48
N ALA A 35 -2.09 -3.69 5.61
CA ALA A 35 -2.05 -5.12 5.31
C ALA A 35 -0.69 -5.50 4.72
N PRO A 36 -0.12 -6.66 5.11
CA PRO A 36 1.13 -7.15 4.56
C PRO A 36 1.05 -7.19 3.03
N VAL A 37 2.14 -6.78 2.40
CA VAL A 37 2.23 -6.77 0.95
C VAL A 37 3.39 -7.63 0.47
N LYS A 38 3.27 -8.12 -0.75
CA LYS A 38 4.35 -8.76 -1.50
C LYS A 38 4.70 -7.87 -2.68
N ALA A 39 5.92 -7.34 -2.71
CA ALA A 39 6.41 -6.62 -3.87
C ALA A 39 6.83 -7.61 -4.97
N PHE A 40 6.59 -7.23 -6.22
CA PHE A 40 7.09 -7.97 -7.37
C PHE A 40 8.32 -7.24 -7.94
N SER A 41 9.43 -7.97 -8.05
CA SER A 41 10.67 -7.44 -8.61
C SER A 41 10.45 -6.88 -10.02
N GLY A 42 10.97 -5.68 -10.28
CA GLY A 42 10.85 -5.03 -11.60
C GLY A 42 9.49 -4.40 -11.88
N THR A 43 8.61 -4.28 -10.88
CA THR A 43 7.32 -3.59 -11.02
C THR A 43 7.10 -2.56 -9.92
N ASP A 44 6.19 -1.62 -10.17
CA ASP A 44 5.73 -0.63 -9.19
C ASP A 44 4.46 -1.08 -8.45
N VAL A 45 4.00 -2.32 -8.68
CA VAL A 45 2.81 -2.88 -8.04
C VAL A 45 3.18 -3.81 -6.89
N ILE A 46 2.32 -3.82 -5.87
CA ILE A 46 2.45 -4.72 -4.71
C ILE A 46 1.16 -5.54 -4.58
N ALA A 47 1.28 -6.82 -4.22
CA ALA A 47 0.14 -7.67 -3.88
C ALA A 47 -0.21 -7.52 -2.40
N CYS A 48 -1.44 -7.15 -2.09
CA CYS A 48 -1.98 -7.12 -0.74
C CYS A 48 -2.37 -8.56 -0.34
N LEU A 49 -1.71 -9.11 0.69
CA LEU A 49 -1.85 -10.52 1.08
C LEU A 49 -3.06 -10.81 1.97
N ARG A 50 -3.75 -9.78 2.46
CA ARG A 50 -5.05 -9.91 3.15
C ARG A 50 -6.16 -9.28 2.31
N GLN A 51 -7.30 -9.95 2.28
CA GLN A 51 -8.58 -9.42 1.80
C GLN A 51 -9.09 -8.22 2.63
N SER A 52 -8.43 -7.85 3.74
CA SER A 52 -8.73 -6.62 4.50
C SER A 52 -8.29 -5.40 3.69
N GLN A 53 -9.00 -5.18 2.59
CA GLN A 53 -8.81 -4.12 1.64
C GLN A 53 -9.59 -2.91 2.08
N SER A 54 -9.02 -2.19 3.04
CA SER A 54 -9.53 -0.89 3.42
C SER A 54 -9.22 0.14 2.31
N HIS A 55 -10.15 0.27 1.36
CA HIS A 55 -10.57 1.56 0.77
C HIS A 55 -9.49 2.42 0.07
N CYS A 56 -8.48 1.81 -0.56
CA CYS A 56 -7.53 2.59 -1.37
C CYS A 56 -8.02 2.71 -2.82
N ALA A 57 -8.17 3.93 -3.34
CA ALA A 57 -8.56 4.17 -4.73
C ALA A 57 -7.54 3.64 -5.76
N LYS A 58 -6.33 3.27 -5.31
CA LYS A 58 -5.23 2.74 -6.14
C LYS A 58 -5.09 1.20 -6.02
N SER A 59 -6.06 0.51 -5.42
CA SER A 59 -6.09 -0.96 -5.41
C SER A 59 -7.08 -1.50 -6.44
N PHE A 60 -6.73 -2.64 -7.05
CA PHE A 60 -7.54 -3.30 -8.07
C PHE A 60 -7.41 -4.82 -7.97
N GLU A 61 -8.43 -5.54 -8.43
CA GLU A 61 -8.46 -7.00 -8.48
C GLU A 61 -7.73 -7.50 -9.72
N PHE A 62 -6.88 -8.52 -9.55
CA PHE A 62 -6.17 -9.18 -10.63
C PHE A 62 -6.41 -10.69 -10.59
N GLY A 63 -6.72 -11.25 -11.76
CA GLY A 63 -7.07 -12.66 -11.93
C GLY A 63 -8.56 -12.92 -11.73
N SER A 64 -9.04 -14.04 -12.29
CA SER A 64 -10.40 -14.50 -12.08
C SER A 64 -10.45 -15.49 -10.91
N THR A 65 -11.58 -15.50 -10.19
CA THR A 65 -11.89 -16.54 -9.19
C THR A 65 -12.03 -17.89 -9.89
N THR A 66 -10.92 -18.60 -10.11
CA THR A 66 -10.96 -19.91 -10.76
C THR A 66 -11.30 -20.97 -9.72
N LYS A 67 -12.58 -21.35 -9.68
CA LYS A 67 -13.13 -22.63 -9.20
C LYS A 67 -12.26 -23.46 -8.23
N LEU A 68 -11.93 -22.94 -7.04
CA LEU A 68 -11.41 -23.72 -5.89
C LEU A 68 -11.21 -22.84 -4.63
N GLY A 69 -12.13 -21.91 -4.35
CA GLY A 69 -12.07 -21.13 -3.09
C GLY A 69 -10.92 -20.13 -2.98
N GLU A 70 -10.09 -19.95 -4.00
CA GLU A 70 -9.06 -18.93 -4.05
C GLU A 70 -9.66 -17.57 -4.41
N SER A 71 -9.28 -16.54 -3.64
CA SER A 71 -9.76 -15.17 -3.81
C SER A 71 -8.95 -14.44 -4.87
N PRO A 72 -9.53 -13.44 -5.57
CA PRO A 72 -8.79 -12.66 -6.54
C PRO A 72 -7.56 -12.02 -5.87
N LEU A 73 -6.46 -11.94 -6.61
CA LEU A 73 -5.25 -11.32 -6.10
C LEU A 73 -5.47 -9.81 -6.05
N MET A 74 -5.26 -9.23 -4.89
CA MET A 74 -5.41 -7.81 -4.70
C MET A 74 -4.10 -7.08 -5.00
N LEU A 75 -4.07 -6.25 -6.03
CA LEU A 75 -2.91 -5.43 -6.36
C LEU A 75 -3.11 -3.98 -5.93
N CYS A 76 -2.01 -3.27 -5.68
CA CYS A 76 -2.00 -1.86 -5.35
C CYS A 76 -0.84 -1.14 -6.05
N GLU A 77 -1.14 -0.01 -6.68
CA GLU A 77 -0.15 0.85 -7.37
C GLU A 77 0.18 2.11 -6.55
N CYS A 78 -0.22 2.15 -5.28
CA CYS A 78 0.01 3.31 -4.43
C CYS A 78 1.52 3.42 -4.14
N PRO A 79 2.22 4.45 -4.65
CA PRO A 79 3.66 4.60 -4.44
C PRO A 79 3.98 4.80 -2.96
N LEU A 80 3.09 5.45 -2.21
CA LEU A 80 3.20 5.62 -0.76
C LEU A 80 3.15 4.27 -0.05
N ARG A 81 2.17 3.42 -0.39
CA ARG A 81 2.03 2.11 0.25
C ARG A 81 3.23 1.21 -0.07
N ARG A 82 3.71 1.25 -1.32
CA ARG A 82 4.94 0.54 -1.71
C ARG A 82 6.15 1.03 -0.93
N TYR A 83 6.37 2.35 -0.83
CA TYR A 83 7.48 2.92 -0.08
C TYR A 83 7.44 2.48 1.38
N VAL A 84 6.28 2.62 2.02
CA VAL A 84 6.12 2.27 3.44
C VAL A 84 6.43 0.78 3.68
N SER A 85 5.82 -0.12 2.90
CA SER A 85 6.02 -1.55 3.11
C SER A 85 7.43 -2.03 2.78
N LEU A 86 8.15 -1.36 1.87
CA LEU A 86 9.52 -1.74 1.50
C LEU A 86 10.60 -1.12 2.38
N ASN A 87 10.38 0.11 2.87
CA ASN A 87 11.43 0.90 3.51
C ASN A 87 11.20 1.14 5.01
N LEU A 88 9.96 1.00 5.48
CA LEU A 88 9.61 1.26 6.89
C LEU A 88 9.38 -0.02 7.70
N ALA A 89 9.53 -1.20 7.08
CA ALA A 89 9.32 -2.52 7.69
C ALA A 89 7.96 -2.64 8.43
N ARG A 90 6.90 -2.13 7.80
CA ARG A 90 5.52 -2.11 8.32
C ARG A 90 4.61 -3.03 7.52
#